data_AF-A0A0D5NL62-F1
#
_entry.id   AF-A0A0D5NL62-F1
#
_cell.length_a   1.000
_cell.length_b   1.000
_cell.length_c   1.000
_cell.angle_alpha   90.00
_cell.angle_beta   90.00
_cell.angle_gamma   90.00
#
_symmetry.space_group_name_H-M   'P 1'
#
loop_
_entity.id
_entity.type
_entity.pdbx_description
1 polymer ?
#
loop_
_entity_poly.entity_id
_entity_poly.type
_entity_poly.pdbx_seq_one_letter_code
_entity_poly.pdbx_strand_id
1 'polypeptide(L)'
;MSAARRVTLIHHSLRALTLFLYSAGIALLAHTGRLDSYIEGYNVIWVKLAALTLGAASVYEAFAAVQIRLGHGAPDCGCGHDHIPSRLGPLQLAVYALFLIPPALWLLFP
;
A
#
# COMPACT_ATOMS: atom_id res chain seq x y z
N MET A 1 -5.01 23.42 6.57
CA MET A 1 -5.56 22.12 6.07
C MET A 1 -6.74 21.71 6.93
N SER A 2 -7.90 21.44 6.32
CA SER A 2 -9.09 20.92 7.02
C SER A 2 -8.87 19.51 7.56
N ALA A 3 -9.62 19.11 8.58
CA ALA A 3 -9.51 17.79 9.21
C ALA A 3 -9.75 16.64 8.21
N ALA A 4 -10.77 16.78 7.35
CA ALA A 4 -11.08 15.81 6.30
C ALA A 4 -9.88 15.60 5.35
N ARG A 5 -9.24 16.69 4.92
CA ARG A 5 -8.08 16.63 4.02
C ARG A 5 -6.86 15.96 4.65
N ARG A 6 -6.67 16.11 5.98
CA ARG A 6 -5.61 15.40 6.72
C ARG A 6 -5.89 13.89 6.76
N VAL A 7 -7.13 13.49 7.00
CA VAL A 7 -7.54 12.08 7.02
C VAL A 7 -7.32 11.43 5.65
N THR A 8 -7.74 12.08 4.56
CA THR A 8 -7.52 11.57 3.19
C THR A 8 -6.03 11.46 2.86
N LEU A 9 -5.23 12.45 3.27
CA LEU A 9 -3.77 12.40 3.10
C LEU A 9 -3.15 11.19 3.83
N ILE A 10 -3.49 11.01 5.10
CA ILE A 10 -3.00 9.88 5.91
C ILE A 10 -3.43 8.55 5.28
N HIS A 11 -4.67 8.45 4.82
CA HIS A 11 -5.21 7.24 4.20
C HIS A 11 -4.39 6.80 2.97
N HIS A 12 -4.19 7.71 2.00
CA HIS A 12 -3.38 7.42 0.81
C HIS A 12 -1.91 7.18 1.15
N SER A 13 -1.36 7.92 2.11
CA SER A 13 0.06 7.76 2.51
C SER A 13 0.31 6.38 3.13
N LEU A 14 -0.61 5.92 3.99
CA LEU A 14 -0.50 4.63 4.65
C LEU A 14 -0.73 3.48 3.68
N ARG A 15 -1.70 3.62 2.75
CA ARG A 15 -1.93 2.65 1.68
C ARG A 15 -0.71 2.55 0.75
N ALA A 16 -0.14 3.69 0.34
CA ALA A 16 1.09 3.72 -0.45
C ALA A 16 2.24 2.99 0.26
N LEU A 17 2.47 3.29 1.53
CA LEU A 17 3.51 2.66 2.34
C LEU A 17 3.32 1.15 2.43
N THR A 18 2.12 0.69 2.78
CA THR A 18 1.81 -0.74 2.90
C THR A 18 2.05 -1.47 1.58
N LEU A 19 1.49 -0.98 0.47
CA LEU A 19 1.65 -1.59 -0.85
C LEU A 19 3.12 -1.64 -1.28
N PHE A 20 3.87 -0.56 -1.02
CA PHE A 20 5.29 -0.50 -1.31
C PHE A 20 6.07 -1.54 -0.52
N LEU A 21 5.82 -1.68 0.78
CA LEU A 21 6.51 -2.66 1.63
C LEU A 21 6.30 -4.09 1.13
N TYR A 22 5.08 -4.47 0.73
CA TYR A 22 4.82 -5.78 0.15
C TYR A 22 5.50 -5.96 -1.21
N SER A 23 5.38 -4.97 -2.11
CA SER A 23 6.03 -5.02 -3.43
C SER A 23 7.55 -5.17 -3.32
N ALA A 24 8.19 -4.33 -2.50
CA ALA A 24 9.63 -4.36 -2.26
C ALA A 24 10.07 -5.64 -1.55
N GLY A 25 9.30 -6.13 -0.56
CA GLY A 25 9.58 -7.39 0.13
C GLY A 25 9.59 -8.58 -0.83
N ILE A 26 8.57 -8.71 -1.69
CA ILE A 26 8.52 -9.77 -2.69
C ILE A 26 9.66 -9.62 -3.69
N ALA A 27 9.96 -8.41 -4.17
CA ALA A 27 11.07 -8.16 -5.07
C ALA A 27 12.43 -8.56 -4.46
N LEU A 28 12.63 -8.30 -3.16
CA LEU A 28 13.84 -8.67 -2.44
C LEU A 28 13.95 -10.19 -2.23
N LEU A 29 12.85 -10.88 -1.91
CA LEU A 29 12.80 -12.35 -1.87
C LEU A 29 13.11 -12.96 -3.24
N ALA A 30 12.57 -12.37 -4.32
CA ALA A 30 12.83 -12.81 -5.69
C ALA A 30 14.29 -12.60 -6.08
N HIS A 31 14.88 -11.45 -5.73
CA HIS A 31 16.28 -11.13 -6.03
C HIS A 31 17.25 -12.03 -5.26
N THR A 32 16.93 -12.41 -4.03
CA THR A 32 17.77 -13.30 -3.20
C THR A 32 17.56 -14.78 -3.49
N GLY A 33 16.68 -15.16 -4.42
CA GLY A 33 16.35 -16.55 -4.72
C GLY A 33 15.59 -17.27 -3.59
N ARG A 34 15.21 -16.55 -2.52
CA ARG A 34 14.47 -17.13 -1.37
C ARG A 34 12.99 -17.33 -1.69
N LEU A 35 12.45 -16.65 -2.71
CA LEU A 35 11.02 -16.71 -3.03
C LEU A 35 10.54 -18.15 -3.29
N ASP A 36 11.36 -18.96 -3.97
CA ASP A 36 11.06 -20.37 -4.28
C ASP A 36 11.00 -21.26 -3.03
N SER A 37 11.55 -20.81 -1.89
CA SER A 37 11.46 -21.54 -0.60
C SER A 37 10.13 -21.31 0.12
N TYR A 38 9.40 -20.23 -0.22
CA TYR A 38 8.15 -19.87 0.44
C TYR A 38 6.92 -20.18 -0.41
N ILE A 39 7.11 -20.36 -1.72
CA ILE A 39 6.03 -20.44 -2.70
C ILE A 39 6.29 -21.61 -3.62
N GLU A 40 5.24 -22.38 -3.89
CA GLU A 40 5.31 -23.48 -4.84
C GLU A 40 5.65 -22.97 -6.25
N GLY A 41 6.56 -23.66 -6.95
CA GLY A 41 7.23 -23.14 -8.16
C GLY A 41 6.29 -22.59 -9.24
N TYR A 42 5.13 -23.20 -9.45
CA TYR A 42 4.16 -22.71 -10.46
C TYR A 42 3.52 -21.36 -10.09
N ASN A 43 3.47 -21.01 -8.81
CA ASN A 43 2.91 -19.75 -8.30
C ASN A 43 3.92 -18.59 -8.30
N VAL A 44 5.22 -18.87 -8.44
CA VAL A 44 6.29 -17.87 -8.34
C VAL A 44 6.11 -16.75 -9.36
N ILE A 45 5.70 -17.09 -10.59
CA ILE A 45 5.48 -16.09 -11.64
C ILE A 45 4.30 -15.16 -11.32
N TRP A 46 3.20 -15.71 -10.80
CA TRP A 46 2.02 -14.94 -10.42
C TRP A 46 2.32 -13.98 -9.26
N VAL A 47 3.17 -14.41 -8.32
CA VAL A 47 3.57 -13.59 -7.18
C VAL A 47 4.49 -12.45 -7.62
N LYS A 48 5.40 -12.69 -8.57
CA LYS A 48 6.20 -11.61 -9.18
C LYS A 48 5.33 -10.59 -9.90
N LEU A 49 4.32 -11.05 -10.65
CA LEU A 49 3.35 -10.16 -11.29
C LEU A 49 2.53 -9.36 -10.27
N ALA A 50 2.10 -10.00 -9.17
CA ALA A 50 1.43 -9.31 -8.08
C ALA A 50 2.32 -8.23 -7.44
N ALA A 51 3.63 -8.50 -7.25
CA ALA A 51 4.55 -7.49 -6.75
C ALA A 51 4.65 -6.27 -7.67
N LEU A 52 4.62 -6.46 -8.99
CA LEU A 52 4.61 -5.37 -9.97
C LEU A 52 3.33 -4.53 -9.87
N THR A 53 2.16 -5.17 -9.79
CA THR A 53 0.88 -4.45 -9.69
C THR A 53 0.74 -3.71 -8.36
N LEU A 54 1.18 -4.32 -7.26
CA LEU A 54 1.26 -3.67 -5.94
C LEU A 54 2.21 -2.46 -5.98
N GLY A 55 3.35 -2.60 -6.66
CA GLY A 55 4.31 -1.52 -6.86
C GLY A 55 3.69 -0.35 -7.64
N ALA A 56 3.06 -0.62 -8.77
CA ALA A 56 2.35 0.40 -9.55
C ALA A 56 1.25 1.09 -8.73
N ALA A 57 0.45 0.34 -7.98
CA ALA A 57 -0.57 0.88 -7.10
C ALA A 57 0.04 1.76 -5.98
N SER A 58 1.17 1.36 -5.40
CA SER A 58 1.86 2.15 -4.38
C SER A 58 2.31 3.52 -4.89
N VAL A 59 2.79 3.60 -6.14
CA VAL A 59 3.21 4.85 -6.78
C VAL A 59 1.99 5.74 -7.03
N TYR A 60 0.88 5.16 -7.50
CA TYR A 60 -0.37 5.91 -7.68
C TYR A 60 -0.89 6.50 -6.36
N GLU A 61 -0.91 5.70 -5.30
CA GLU A 61 -1.35 6.13 -3.96
C GLU A 61 -0.42 7.22 -3.39
N ALA A 62 0.90 7.10 -3.61
CA ALA A 62 1.86 8.14 -3.24
C ALA A 62 1.63 9.44 -4.02
N PHE A 63 1.37 9.35 -5.33
CA PHE A 63 1.02 10.50 -6.16
C PHE A 63 -0.27 11.17 -5.66
N ALA A 64 -1.32 10.40 -5.38
CA ALA A 64 -2.57 10.93 -4.82
C ALA A 64 -2.34 11.66 -3.48
N ALA A 65 -1.52 11.10 -2.59
CA ALA A 65 -1.13 11.76 -1.34
C ALA A 65 -0.40 13.10 -1.60
N VAL A 66 0.53 13.14 -2.56
CA VAL A 66 1.24 14.37 -2.95
C VAL A 66 0.28 15.42 -3.49
N GLN A 67 -0.65 15.04 -4.37
CA GLN A 67 -1.66 15.95 -4.93
C GLN A 67 -2.52 16.57 -3.82
N ILE A 68 -2.99 15.75 -2.87
CA ILE A 68 -3.76 16.20 -1.71
C ILE A 68 -2.94 17.12 -0.81
N ARG A 69 -1.62 16.87 -0.64
CA ARG A 69 -0.74 17.74 0.14
C ARG A 69 -0.58 19.11 -0.53
N LEU A 70 -0.46 19.16 -1.85
CA LEU A 70 -0.18 20.38 -2.63
C LEU A 70 -1.34 21.38 -2.70
N GLY A 71 -2.58 20.96 -2.51
CA GLY A 71 -3.72 21.88 -2.68
C GLY A 71 -4.87 21.26 -3.43
N HIS A 72 -4.54 20.32 -4.30
CA HIS A 72 -5.45 19.70 -5.23
C HIS A 72 -6.46 18.83 -4.47
N GLY A 73 -7.68 18.78 -5.00
CA GLY A 73 -8.71 17.84 -4.54
C GLY A 73 -8.22 16.39 -4.65
N ALA A 74 -8.91 15.47 -3.98
CA ALA A 74 -8.69 14.06 -4.23
C ALA A 74 -8.87 13.79 -5.75
N PRO A 75 -8.03 12.94 -6.36
CA PRO A 75 -8.15 12.63 -7.78
C PRO A 75 -9.55 12.07 -8.06
N ASP A 76 -10.27 12.70 -8.98
CA ASP A 76 -11.60 12.28 -9.38
C ASP A 76 -11.49 11.00 -10.21
N CYS A 77 -12.07 9.90 -9.70
CA CYS A 77 -12.11 8.61 -10.37
C CYS A 77 -13.01 8.61 -11.63
N GLY A 78 -13.78 9.69 -11.85
CA GLY A 78 -14.78 9.76 -12.93
C GLY A 78 -15.93 8.76 -12.74
N CYS A 79 -16.04 8.13 -11.58
CA CYS A 79 -16.96 7.05 -11.27
C CYS A 79 -18.29 7.53 -10.68
N GLY A 80 -18.50 8.85 -10.62
CA GLY A 80 -19.79 9.48 -10.32
C GLY A 80 -20.22 9.42 -8.84
N HIS A 81 -19.30 9.14 -7.92
CA HIS A 81 -19.59 9.11 -6.48
C HIS A 81 -18.42 9.64 -5.64
N ASP A 82 -18.76 10.30 -4.54
CA ASP A 82 -17.79 10.86 -3.60
C ASP A 82 -17.12 9.74 -2.78
N HIS A 83 -15.83 9.51 -3.05
CA HIS A 83 -14.99 8.66 -2.23
C HIS A 83 -14.49 9.42 -0.99
N ILE A 84 -15.40 9.72 -0.07
CA ILE A 84 -15.00 10.24 1.24
C ILE A 84 -14.43 9.06 2.04
N PRO A 85 -13.16 9.10 2.46
CA PRO A 85 -12.61 8.03 3.28
C PRO A 85 -13.37 7.96 4.61
N SER A 86 -13.74 6.74 4.99
CA SER A 86 -14.32 6.43 6.29
C SER A 86 -13.50 7.08 7.41
N ARG A 87 -14.17 7.55 8.48
CA ARG A 87 -13.49 8.17 9.64
C ARG A 87 -12.33 7.29 10.13
N LEU A 88 -11.23 7.93 10.52
CA LEU A 88 -10.06 7.29 11.12
C LEU A 88 -10.47 6.71 12.50
N GLY A 89 -11.09 5.52 12.50
CA GLY A 89 -11.56 4.83 13.68
C GLY A 89 -10.59 3.76 14.17
N PRO A 90 -10.85 3.16 15.35
CA PRO A 90 -10.02 2.08 15.90
C PRO A 90 -9.96 0.87 14.97
N LEU A 91 -11.02 0.59 14.20
CA LEU A 91 -11.06 -0.50 13.23
C LEU A 91 -10.08 -0.25 12.06
N GLN A 92 -10.07 0.96 11.49
CA GLN A 92 -9.15 1.31 10.41
C GLN A 92 -7.70 1.21 10.90
N LEU A 93 -7.42 1.68 12.12
CA LEU A 93 -6.09 1.52 12.73
C LEU A 93 -5.71 0.05 12.88
N ALA A 94 -6.62 -0.80 13.35
CA ALA A 94 -6.39 -2.24 13.47
C ALA A 94 -6.12 -2.91 12.11
N VAL A 95 -6.85 -2.52 11.06
CA VAL A 95 -6.61 -3.01 9.69
C VAL A 95 -5.23 -2.60 9.21
N TYR A 96 -4.86 -1.33 9.35
CA TYR A 96 -3.53 -0.89 8.93
C TYR A 96 -2.41 -1.55 9.72
N ALA A 97 -2.57 -1.70 11.04
CA ALA A 97 -1.64 -2.44 11.87
C ALA A 97 -1.51 -3.89 11.38
N LEU A 98 -2.63 -4.57 11.12
CA LEU A 98 -2.65 -5.94 10.60
C LEU A 98 -1.86 -6.08 9.30
N PHE A 99 -1.91 -5.08 8.41
CA PHE A 99 -1.16 -5.10 7.16
C PHE A 99 0.29 -4.65 7.28
N LEU A 100 0.64 -3.86 8.30
CA LEU A 100 2.02 -3.41 8.56
C LEU A 100 2.82 -4.41 9.40
N ILE A 101 2.15 -5.21 10.24
CA ILE A 101 2.80 -6.18 11.12
C ILE A 101 3.62 -7.22 10.32
N PRO A 102 3.12 -7.87 9.26
CA PRO A 102 3.91 -8.88 8.53
C PRO A 102 5.22 -8.34 7.96
N PRO A 103 5.26 -7.24 7.19
CA PRO A 103 6.52 -6.69 6.70
C PRO A 103 7.42 -6.17 7.83
N ALA A 104 6.85 -5.65 8.93
CA ALA A 104 7.63 -5.23 10.09
C ALA A 104 8.30 -6.42 10.79
N LEU A 105 7.57 -7.50 11.04
CA LEU A 105 8.12 -8.73 11.64
C LEU A 105 9.23 -9.32 10.77
N TRP A 106 9.04 -9.34 9.45
CA TRP A 106 10.06 -9.81 8.52
C TRP A 106 11.34 -8.98 8.58
N LEU A 107 11.25 -7.67 8.83
CA LEU A 107 12.42 -6.81 9.02
C LEU A 107 13.10 -7.03 10.39
N LEU A 108 12.33 -7.33 11.44
CA LEU A 108 12.86 -7.60 12.78
C LEU A 108 13.47 -9.01 12.90
N PHE A 109 12.96 -9.98 12.14
CA PHE A 109 13.35 -11.40 12.17
C PHE A 109 13.71 -11.88 10.75
N PRO A 110 14.96 -11.68 10.29
CA PRO A 110 15.39 -11.96 8.91
C PRO A 110 15.47 -13.46 8.52
#